data_AF-A0A524CFX0-F1
#
_entry.id   AF-A0A524CFX0-F1
#
_cell.length_a   1.000
_cell.length_b   1.000
_cell.length_c   1.000
_cell.angle_alpha   90.00
_cell.angle_beta   90.00
_cell.angle_gamma   90.00
#
_symmetry.space_group_name_H-M   'P 1'
#
loop_
_entity.id
_entity.type
_entity.pdbx_description
1 polymer ?
#
loop_
_entity_poly.entity_id
_entity_poly.type
_entity_poly.pdbx_seq_one_letter_code
_entity_poly.pdbx_strand_id
1 'polypeptide(L)'
;MDLKNLFSDRIKLCSVGIIITAIIFMIFRILFPFFDFPPFMEEFLDGDFYILLDHMKGGLSHFYDPDKARAAIYLYYWYFMFFPFYIIPSGISVYLWDILRLILFLYIINNLKNITRNDFALYGFILLSYIGFFFDAYLGNSNFLILFFLFMSFKYLEKGNVWLAGLFMALACFKITSIIFLIILLIIRKIKIKEIPKYLAPLLLLLIPYIVFPPLLIQFIDNLFILEDAEGNIISPPDFGNPILNFLARIYLFIWQALQPAQIMVYSFFLLLIFQYFIDKKSLKKDKNLETQVLSNSKKKNRNMK
;
A
#
# COMPACT_ATOMS: atom_id res chain seq x y z
N MET A 1 2.52 30.91 19.11
CA MET A 1 1.56 30.01 18.44
C MET A 1 2.02 28.58 18.73
N ASP A 2 1.18 27.77 19.37
CA ASP A 2 1.57 26.42 19.80
C ASP A 2 1.71 25.49 18.58
N LEU A 3 2.93 24.99 18.33
CA LEU A 3 3.26 24.09 17.22
C LEU A 3 2.39 22.83 17.20
N LYS A 4 1.86 22.39 18.35
CA LYS A 4 0.92 21.26 18.42
C LYS A 4 -0.44 21.57 17.78
N ASN A 5 -0.94 22.79 17.91
CA ASN A 5 -2.22 23.20 17.35
C ASN A 5 -2.15 23.29 15.83
N LEU A 6 -1.06 23.86 15.31
CA LEU A 6 -0.82 23.98 13.87
C LEU A 6 -0.78 22.61 13.17
N PHE A 7 -0.15 21.61 13.79
CA PHE A 7 -0.10 20.24 13.27
C PHE A 7 -1.48 19.57 13.26
N SER A 8 -2.25 19.76 14.33
CA SER A 8 -3.62 19.23 14.43
C SER A 8 -4.53 19.81 13.36
N ASP A 9 -4.41 21.11 13.06
CA ASP A 9 -5.31 21.77 12.11
C ASP A 9 -5.01 21.36 10.66
N ARG A 10 -3.76 21.04 10.34
CA ARG A 10 -3.36 20.51 9.03
C ARG A 10 -3.92 19.11 8.77
N ILE A 11 -3.83 18.22 9.76
CA ILE A 11 -4.44 16.88 9.69
C ILE A 11 -5.95 16.99 9.49
N LYS A 12 -6.63 17.92 10.19
CA LYS A 12 -8.05 18.17 10.01
C LYS A 12 -8.37 18.63 8.59
N LEU A 13 -7.63 19.61 8.05
CA LEU A 13 -7.86 20.12 6.70
C LEU A 13 -7.72 19.01 5.64
N CYS A 14 -6.68 18.18 5.75
CA CYS A 14 -6.49 17.02 4.89
C CYS A 14 -7.66 16.03 5.02
N SER A 15 -8.07 15.71 6.25
CA SER A 15 -9.20 14.83 6.54
C SER A 15 -10.49 15.33 5.88
N VAL A 16 -10.76 16.65 5.95
CA VAL A 16 -11.90 17.28 5.28
C VAL A 16 -11.82 17.09 3.77
N GLY A 17 -10.66 17.31 3.14
CA GLY A 17 -10.48 17.08 1.71
C GLY A 17 -10.76 15.63 1.30
N ILE A 18 -10.29 14.65 2.08
CA ILE A 18 -10.53 13.22 1.84
C ILE A 18 -12.02 12.90 1.95
N ILE A 19 -12.69 13.42 2.97
CA ILE A 19 -14.14 13.24 3.17
C ILE A 19 -14.91 13.83 1.99
N ILE A 20 -14.58 15.06 1.56
CA ILE A 20 -15.22 15.71 0.42
C ILE A 20 -15.04 14.86 -0.84
N THR A 21 -13.82 14.39 -1.12
CA THR A 21 -13.55 13.54 -2.29
C THR A 21 -14.33 12.23 -2.26
N ALA A 22 -14.40 11.56 -1.10
CA ALA A 22 -15.21 10.35 -0.95
C ALA A 22 -16.70 10.62 -1.20
N ILE A 23 -17.24 11.71 -0.65
CA ILE A 23 -18.64 12.12 -0.87
C ILE A 23 -18.88 12.43 -2.35
N ILE A 24 -17.96 13.13 -3.02
CA ILE A 24 -18.05 13.44 -4.44
C ILE A 24 -18.13 12.15 -5.28
N PHE A 25 -17.27 11.15 -5.01
CA PHE A 25 -17.34 9.88 -5.72
C PHE A 25 -18.65 9.12 -5.47
N MET A 26 -19.15 9.13 -4.23
CA MET A 26 -20.46 8.53 -3.93
C MET A 26 -21.59 9.24 -4.69
N ILE A 27 -21.56 10.58 -4.76
CA ILE A 27 -22.54 11.36 -5.52
C ILE A 27 -22.42 11.03 -7.01
N PHE A 28 -21.22 11.00 -7.59
CA PHE A 28 -21.04 10.66 -8.99
C PHE A 28 -21.62 9.28 -9.33
N ARG A 29 -21.38 8.25 -8.48
CA ARG A 29 -22.01 6.92 -8.65
C ARG A 29 -23.53 6.94 -8.66
N ILE A 30 -24.15 7.81 -7.86
CA ILE A 30 -25.59 8.00 -7.87
C ILE A 30 -26.04 8.69 -9.17
N LEU A 31 -25.26 9.63 -9.70
CA LEU A 31 -25.63 10.42 -10.87
C LEU A 31 -25.39 9.71 -12.21
N PHE A 32 -24.37 8.85 -12.33
CA PHE A 32 -24.03 8.17 -13.59
C PHE A 32 -25.21 7.47 -14.28
N PRO A 33 -26.13 6.77 -13.58
CA PRO A 33 -27.31 6.16 -14.21
C PRO A 33 -28.34 7.16 -14.78
N PHE A 34 -28.24 8.45 -14.45
CA PHE A 34 -29.23 9.47 -14.79
C PHE A 34 -28.73 10.51 -15.80
N PHE A 35 -27.43 10.56 -16.08
CA PHE A 35 -26.82 11.57 -16.95
C PHE A 35 -25.72 10.95 -17.81
N ASP A 36 -25.58 11.42 -19.04
CA ASP A 36 -24.48 11.02 -19.93
C ASP A 36 -23.20 11.77 -19.54
N PHE A 37 -22.23 11.07 -18.95
CA PHE A 37 -20.92 11.64 -18.68
C PHE A 37 -19.92 11.33 -19.80
N PRO A 38 -18.82 12.09 -19.92
CA PRO A 38 -17.76 11.76 -20.85
C PRO A 38 -17.21 10.34 -20.62
N PRO A 39 -16.87 9.56 -21.68
CA PRO A 39 -16.46 8.16 -21.54
C PRO A 39 -15.34 7.91 -20.53
N PHE A 40 -14.36 8.82 -20.46
CA PHE A 40 -13.24 8.70 -19.53
C PHE A 40 -13.63 8.77 -18.04
N MET A 41 -14.85 9.20 -17.71
CA MET A 41 -15.40 9.23 -16.35
C MET A 41 -16.21 7.96 -16.00
N GLU A 42 -16.79 7.29 -17.00
CA GLU A 42 -17.67 6.13 -16.82
C GLU A 42 -16.92 4.81 -16.97
N GLU A 43 -16.06 4.70 -17.99
CA GLU A 43 -15.48 3.44 -18.45
C GLU A 43 -14.54 2.79 -17.43
N PHE A 44 -13.90 3.60 -16.58
CA PHE A 44 -12.92 3.13 -15.60
C PHE A 44 -13.42 3.18 -14.16
N LEU A 45 -14.62 3.71 -13.93
CA LEU A 45 -15.16 3.83 -12.59
C LEU A 45 -15.40 2.45 -11.99
N ASP A 46 -14.80 2.20 -10.84
CA ASP A 46 -14.89 0.92 -10.11
C ASP A 46 -14.45 -0.32 -10.91
N GLY A 47 -13.68 -0.14 -11.98
CA GLY A 47 -13.26 -1.24 -12.85
C GLY A 47 -12.64 -2.40 -12.07
N ASP A 48 -11.67 -2.11 -11.20
CA ASP A 48 -10.99 -3.15 -10.40
C ASP A 48 -11.96 -3.85 -9.43
N PHE A 49 -12.95 -3.14 -8.90
CA PHE A 49 -13.93 -3.69 -7.96
C PHE A 49 -14.88 -4.67 -8.67
N TYR A 50 -15.41 -4.31 -9.84
CA TYR A 50 -16.30 -5.18 -10.60
C TYR A 50 -15.57 -6.37 -11.20
N ILE A 51 -14.32 -6.19 -11.62
CA ILE A 51 -13.44 -7.28 -12.04
C ILE A 51 -13.27 -8.29 -10.89
N LEU A 52 -13.00 -7.81 -9.67
CA LEU A 52 -12.91 -8.68 -8.50
C LEU A 52 -14.22 -9.43 -8.23
N LEU A 53 -15.38 -8.76 -8.33
CA LEU A 53 -16.68 -9.42 -8.18
C LEU A 53 -16.88 -10.51 -9.22
N ASP A 54 -16.49 -10.28 -10.48
CA ASP A 54 -16.63 -11.24 -11.55
C ASP A 54 -15.75 -12.49 -11.33
N HIS A 55 -14.51 -12.31 -10.89
CA HIS A 55 -13.62 -13.42 -10.53
C HIS A 55 -14.17 -14.28 -9.39
N MET A 56 -14.93 -13.69 -8.46
CA MET A 56 -15.54 -14.45 -7.37
C MET A 56 -16.74 -15.31 -7.82
N LYS A 57 -17.39 -15.01 -8.96
CA LYS A 57 -18.55 -15.77 -9.45
C LYS A 57 -18.22 -17.21 -9.79
N GLY A 58 -17.00 -17.48 -10.27
CA GLY A 58 -16.54 -18.83 -10.52
C GLY A 58 -16.07 -19.57 -9.25
N GLY A 59 -16.07 -18.92 -8.08
CA GLY A 59 -15.57 -19.51 -6.85
C GLY A 59 -14.06 -19.74 -6.87
N LEU A 60 -13.57 -20.51 -5.89
CA LEU A 60 -12.14 -20.67 -5.63
C LEU A 60 -11.35 -21.32 -6.79
N SER A 61 -11.99 -22.17 -7.59
CA SER A 61 -11.34 -22.85 -8.74
C SER A 61 -11.10 -21.92 -9.93
N HIS A 62 -11.84 -20.81 -10.01
CA HIS A 62 -11.74 -19.83 -11.09
C HIS A 62 -11.04 -18.54 -10.66
N PHE A 63 -10.47 -18.49 -9.46
CA PHE A 63 -9.81 -17.29 -8.96
C PHE A 63 -8.57 -16.90 -9.79
N TYR A 64 -7.93 -17.87 -10.45
CA TYR A 64 -6.83 -17.67 -11.42
C TYR A 64 -7.19 -18.21 -12.80
N ASP A 65 -8.43 -17.99 -13.23
CA ASP A 65 -8.87 -18.39 -14.56
C ASP A 65 -7.87 -17.88 -15.62
N PRO A 66 -7.26 -18.75 -16.45
CA PRO A 66 -6.25 -18.34 -17.43
C PRO A 66 -6.82 -17.40 -18.51
N ASP A 67 -8.13 -17.39 -18.69
CA ASP A 67 -8.83 -16.49 -19.60
C ASP A 67 -9.20 -15.14 -18.93
N LYS A 68 -8.87 -14.95 -17.64
CA LYS A 68 -9.12 -13.72 -16.84
C LYS A 68 -7.94 -13.41 -15.91
N ALA A 69 -6.89 -12.82 -16.45
CA ALA A 69 -5.63 -12.52 -15.78
C ALA A 69 -5.65 -11.34 -14.79
N ARG A 70 -6.58 -10.38 -14.87
CA ARG A 70 -6.58 -9.21 -13.94
C ARG A 70 -6.70 -9.57 -12.45
N ALA A 71 -7.20 -10.76 -12.09
CA ALA A 71 -7.25 -11.24 -10.70
C ALA A 71 -5.87 -11.59 -10.13
N ALA A 72 -4.94 -11.94 -11.00
CA ALA A 72 -3.71 -12.62 -10.63
C ALA A 72 -2.67 -11.76 -9.94
N ILE A 73 -2.92 -10.46 -9.81
CA ILE A 73 -2.11 -9.60 -8.95
C ILE A 73 -2.33 -9.92 -7.46
N TYR A 74 -3.39 -10.66 -7.12
CA TYR A 74 -3.75 -10.99 -5.75
C TYR A 74 -3.46 -12.44 -5.36
N LEU A 75 -2.93 -12.65 -4.15
CA LEU A 75 -2.76 -13.96 -3.55
C LEU A 75 -4.11 -14.54 -3.14
N TYR A 76 -4.19 -15.87 -3.11
CA TYR A 76 -5.42 -16.64 -3.00
C TYR A 76 -6.29 -16.26 -1.81
N TYR A 77 -5.68 -15.96 -0.66
CA TYR A 77 -6.45 -15.60 0.53
C TYR A 77 -7.16 -14.24 0.43
N TRP A 78 -6.85 -13.43 -0.60
CA TRP A 78 -7.63 -12.24 -0.96
C TRP A 78 -9.09 -12.57 -1.16
N TYR A 79 -9.38 -13.73 -1.77
CA TYR A 79 -10.75 -14.22 -1.96
C TYR A 79 -11.55 -14.16 -0.65
N PHE A 80 -10.99 -14.62 0.46
CA PHE A 80 -11.68 -14.63 1.75
C PHE A 80 -11.84 -13.24 2.37
N MET A 81 -10.89 -12.33 2.13
CA MET A 81 -10.98 -10.96 2.61
C MET A 81 -12.04 -10.15 1.84
N PHE A 82 -12.19 -10.42 0.54
CA PHE A 82 -13.17 -9.74 -0.31
C PHE A 82 -14.55 -10.41 -0.29
N PHE A 83 -14.66 -11.68 0.11
CA PHE A 83 -15.92 -12.45 0.14
C PHE A 83 -17.13 -11.75 0.79
N PRO A 84 -16.99 -11.04 1.93
CA PRO A 84 -18.13 -10.32 2.51
C PRO A 84 -18.75 -9.25 1.59
N PHE A 85 -17.95 -8.67 0.70
CA PHE A 85 -18.41 -7.68 -0.28
C PHE A 85 -19.07 -8.35 -1.48
N TYR A 86 -18.62 -9.54 -1.86
CA TYR A 86 -19.20 -10.30 -2.96
C TYR A 86 -20.61 -10.81 -2.69
N ILE A 87 -20.90 -11.25 -1.46
CA ILE A 87 -22.22 -11.81 -1.12
C ILE A 87 -23.34 -10.76 -0.98
N ILE A 88 -23.00 -9.47 -1.06
CA ILE A 88 -23.93 -8.33 -0.96
C ILE A 88 -24.20 -7.82 -2.39
N PRO A 89 -25.43 -7.31 -2.70
CA PRO A 89 -25.69 -6.67 -3.99
C PRO A 89 -24.60 -5.64 -4.35
N SER A 90 -24.07 -5.72 -5.57
CA SER A 90 -22.91 -4.92 -5.99
C SER A 90 -23.11 -3.42 -5.79
N GLY A 91 -24.32 -2.93 -6.08
CA GLY A 91 -24.71 -1.53 -5.87
C GLY A 91 -24.65 -1.08 -4.41
N ILE A 92 -24.77 -1.97 -3.41
CA ILE A 92 -24.55 -1.64 -1.99
C ILE A 92 -23.07 -1.84 -1.63
N SER A 93 -22.49 -2.92 -2.14
CA SER A 93 -21.13 -3.35 -1.82
C SER A 93 -20.07 -2.31 -2.15
N VAL A 94 -20.20 -1.61 -3.28
CA VAL A 94 -19.27 -0.53 -3.67
C VAL A 94 -19.27 0.63 -2.67
N TYR A 95 -20.43 1.01 -2.13
CA TYR A 95 -20.51 2.06 -1.11
C TYR A 95 -19.92 1.61 0.23
N LEU A 96 -20.14 0.35 0.62
CA LEU A 96 -19.49 -0.21 1.81
C LEU A 96 -17.97 -0.23 1.64
N TRP A 97 -17.48 -0.50 0.42
CA TRP A 97 -16.06 -0.45 0.08
C TRP A 97 -15.48 0.94 0.24
N ASP A 98 -16.17 1.98 -0.25
CA ASP A 98 -15.75 3.37 -0.06
C ASP A 98 -15.79 3.82 1.40
N ILE A 99 -16.82 3.45 2.14
CA ILE A 99 -16.94 3.76 3.58
C ILE A 99 -15.76 3.12 4.31
N LEU A 100 -15.44 1.86 4.03
CA LEU A 100 -14.27 1.20 4.59
C LEU A 100 -12.99 1.95 4.21
N ARG A 101 -12.81 2.31 2.93
CA ARG A 101 -11.67 3.10 2.44
C ARG A 101 -11.51 4.40 3.22
N LEU A 102 -12.59 5.16 3.35
CA LEU A 102 -12.61 6.43 4.07
C LEU A 102 -12.23 6.24 5.55
N ILE A 103 -12.86 5.29 6.25
CA ILE A 103 -12.61 5.03 7.66
C ILE A 103 -11.15 4.64 7.89
N LEU A 104 -10.64 3.68 7.13
CA LEU A 104 -9.27 3.19 7.30
C LEU A 104 -8.23 4.27 6.97
N PHE A 105 -8.47 5.04 5.91
CA PHE A 105 -7.55 6.11 5.52
C PHE A 105 -7.55 7.25 6.55
N LEU A 106 -8.72 7.69 7.03
CA LEU A 106 -8.83 8.67 8.12
C LEU A 106 -8.14 8.17 9.40
N TYR A 107 -8.27 6.88 9.72
CA TYR A 107 -7.57 6.30 10.85
C TYR A 107 -6.05 6.44 10.71
N ILE A 108 -5.48 6.19 9.52
CA ILE A 108 -4.04 6.34 9.26
C ILE A 108 -3.63 7.80 9.42
N ILE A 109 -4.31 8.72 8.73
CA ILE A 109 -4.04 10.16 8.75
C ILE A 109 -4.03 10.71 10.19
N ASN A 110 -5.04 10.36 10.99
CA ASN A 110 -5.16 10.80 12.37
C ASN A 110 -4.07 10.23 13.30
N ASN A 111 -3.43 9.12 12.92
CA ASN A 111 -2.38 8.48 13.70
C ASN A 111 -0.95 8.79 13.16
N LEU A 112 -0.79 9.58 12.09
CA LEU A 112 0.52 9.90 11.51
C LEU A 112 1.49 10.61 12.45
N LYS A 113 0.97 11.40 13.40
CA LYS A 113 1.78 12.07 14.43
C LYS A 113 2.62 11.13 15.29
N ASN A 114 2.23 9.85 15.34
CA ASN A 114 2.95 8.82 16.07
C ASN A 114 4.16 8.30 15.29
N ILE A 115 4.27 8.63 14.00
CA ILE A 115 5.36 8.19 13.12
C ILE A 115 6.35 9.32 12.87
N THR A 116 5.86 10.51 12.50
CA THR A 116 6.71 11.67 12.23
C THR A 116 6.22 12.92 12.93
N ARG A 117 7.18 13.77 13.33
CA ARG A 117 6.94 15.15 13.73
C ARG A 117 7.48 16.16 12.70
N ASN A 118 8.05 15.67 11.60
CA ASN A 118 8.61 16.52 10.57
C ASN A 118 7.54 16.93 9.57
N ASP A 119 7.31 18.23 9.45
CA ASP A 119 6.29 18.79 8.57
C ASP A 119 6.49 18.40 7.10
N PHE A 120 7.73 18.45 6.59
CA PHE A 120 8.01 18.14 5.20
C PHE A 120 7.68 16.68 4.86
N ALA A 121 8.10 15.74 5.71
CA ALA A 121 7.78 14.32 5.54
C ALA A 121 6.26 14.06 5.64
N LEU A 122 5.57 14.74 6.57
CA LEU A 122 4.12 14.67 6.70
C LEU A 122 3.41 15.17 5.45
N TYR A 123 3.77 16.35 4.94
CA TYR A 123 3.14 16.92 3.74
C TYR A 123 3.40 16.07 2.51
N GLY A 124 4.61 15.57 2.36
CA GLY A 124 4.95 14.64 1.28
C GLY A 124 4.08 13.38 1.33
N PHE A 125 3.92 12.78 2.51
CA PHE A 125 3.01 11.65 2.69
C PHE A 125 1.57 12.00 2.35
N ILE A 126 1.03 13.08 2.93
CA ILE A 126 -0.36 13.50 2.74
C ILE A 126 -0.66 13.75 1.25
N LEU A 127 0.18 14.52 0.56
CA LEU A 127 -0.03 14.87 -0.84
C LEU A 127 -0.04 13.62 -1.73
N LEU A 128 0.98 12.77 -1.61
CA LEU A 128 1.11 11.56 -2.41
C LEU A 128 0.00 10.54 -2.06
N SER A 129 -0.30 10.37 -0.77
CA SER A 129 -1.40 9.50 -0.34
C SER A 129 -2.75 10.00 -0.80
N TYR A 130 -2.98 11.31 -0.87
CA TYR A 130 -4.22 11.87 -1.40
C TYR A 130 -4.38 11.60 -2.90
N ILE A 131 -3.31 11.77 -3.69
CA ILE A 131 -3.30 11.40 -5.11
C ILE A 131 -3.61 9.90 -5.26
N GLY A 132 -2.94 9.05 -4.48
CA GLY A 132 -3.22 7.61 -4.47
C GLY A 132 -4.66 7.31 -4.05
N PHE A 133 -5.20 7.99 -3.05
CA PHE A 133 -6.58 7.81 -2.57
C PHE A 133 -7.59 8.14 -3.66
N PHE A 134 -7.37 9.21 -4.42
CA PHE A 134 -8.23 9.57 -5.54
C PHE A 134 -8.27 8.46 -6.59
N PHE A 135 -7.12 7.96 -7.06
CA PHE A 135 -7.08 6.88 -8.06
C PHE A 135 -7.62 5.56 -7.51
N ASP A 136 -7.33 5.25 -6.25
CA ASP A 136 -7.84 4.05 -5.59
C ASP A 136 -9.37 4.09 -5.45
N ALA A 137 -9.94 5.26 -5.13
CA ALA A 137 -11.37 5.48 -5.11
C ALA A 137 -12.02 5.42 -6.48
N TYR A 138 -11.41 6.07 -7.47
CA TYR A 138 -11.90 6.11 -8.84
C TYR A 138 -11.95 4.72 -9.47
N LEU A 139 -10.87 3.94 -9.35
CA LEU A 139 -10.77 2.61 -9.97
C LEU A 139 -11.42 1.50 -9.14
N GLY A 140 -11.84 1.77 -7.89
CA GLY A 140 -12.35 0.73 -6.99
C GLY A 140 -11.26 -0.20 -6.43
N ASN A 141 -10.00 0.23 -6.43
CA ASN A 141 -8.84 -0.59 -6.06
C ASN A 141 -8.76 -0.81 -4.53
N SER A 142 -7.80 -1.63 -4.10
CA SER A 142 -7.63 -2.14 -2.72
C SER A 142 -6.36 -1.66 -2.02
N ASN A 143 -5.63 -0.68 -2.58
CA ASN A 143 -4.35 -0.24 -2.03
C ASN A 143 -4.49 0.44 -0.67
N PHE A 144 -5.67 1.00 -0.36
CA PHE A 144 -5.96 1.53 0.98
C PHE A 144 -5.88 0.45 2.07
N LEU A 145 -6.27 -0.80 1.77
CA LEU A 145 -6.14 -1.93 2.69
C LEU A 145 -4.68 -2.32 2.87
N ILE A 146 -3.90 -2.34 1.77
CA ILE A 146 -2.45 -2.56 1.84
C ILE A 146 -1.82 -1.51 2.77
N LEU A 147 -2.09 -0.23 2.51
CA LEU A 147 -1.57 0.87 3.31
C LEU A 147 -1.98 0.73 4.78
N PHE A 148 -3.24 0.40 5.07
CA PHE A 148 -3.73 0.17 6.41
C PHE A 148 -2.99 -0.97 7.12
N PHE A 149 -2.85 -2.13 6.48
CA PHE A 149 -2.17 -3.28 7.05
C PHE A 149 -0.67 -3.00 7.28
N LEU A 150 0.02 -2.34 6.35
CA LEU A 150 1.42 -1.94 6.53
C LEU A 150 1.58 -0.91 7.65
N PHE A 151 0.65 0.04 7.76
CA PHE A 151 0.60 1.00 8.86
C PHE A 151 0.42 0.29 10.21
N MET A 152 -0.53 -0.66 10.30
CA MET A 152 -0.75 -1.45 11.51
C MET A 152 0.46 -2.33 11.84
N SER A 153 1.11 -2.91 10.83
CA SER A 153 2.37 -3.64 11.00
C SER A 153 3.43 -2.76 11.66
N PHE A 154 3.65 -1.54 11.15
CA PHE A 154 4.58 -0.59 11.75
C PHE A 154 4.19 -0.19 13.17
N LYS A 155 2.90 0.08 13.42
CA LYS A 155 2.39 0.47 14.75
C LYS A 155 2.62 -0.62 15.80
N TYR A 156 2.46 -1.90 15.44
CA TYR A 156 2.73 -3.01 16.35
C TYR A 156 4.22 -3.27 16.54
N LEU A 157 5.04 -3.04 15.51
CA LEU A 157 6.50 -3.06 15.63
C LEU A 157 6.99 -2.03 16.65
N GLU A 158 6.51 -0.78 16.59
CA GLU A 158 6.87 0.26 17.56
C GLU A 158 6.43 -0.06 18.99
N LYS A 159 5.40 -0.90 19.16
CA LYS A 159 4.97 -1.43 20.47
C LYS A 159 5.76 -2.67 20.92
N GLY A 160 6.74 -3.12 20.13
CA GLY A 160 7.55 -4.31 20.40
C GLY A 160 6.85 -5.65 20.08
N ASN A 161 5.64 -5.64 19.51
CA ASN A 161 4.93 -6.87 19.15
C ASN A 161 5.23 -7.27 17.69
N VAL A 162 6.40 -7.90 17.51
CA VAL A 162 6.92 -8.28 16.18
C VAL A 162 6.08 -9.34 15.48
N TRP A 163 5.46 -10.27 16.23
CA TRP A 163 4.60 -11.30 15.63
C TRP A 163 3.34 -10.71 15.01
N LEU A 164 2.69 -9.79 15.74
CA LEU A 164 1.51 -9.13 15.24
C LEU A 164 1.87 -8.17 14.09
N ALA A 165 3.04 -7.52 14.15
CA ALA A 165 3.57 -6.77 13.01
C ALA A 165 3.75 -7.67 11.77
N GLY A 166 4.30 -8.87 11.97
CA GLY A 166 4.43 -9.89 10.93
C GLY A 166 3.10 -10.33 10.33
N LEU A 167 2.08 -10.58 11.17
CA LEU A 167 0.74 -10.94 10.71
C LEU A 167 0.11 -9.84 9.85
N PHE A 168 0.18 -8.58 10.28
CA PHE A 168 -0.35 -7.47 9.49
C PHE A 168 0.41 -7.27 8.16
N MET A 169 1.74 -7.43 8.15
CA MET A 169 2.50 -7.41 6.89
C MET A 169 2.08 -8.57 5.98
N ALA A 170 1.93 -9.78 6.55
CA ALA A 170 1.49 -10.95 5.81
C ALA A 170 0.11 -10.72 5.18
N LEU A 171 -0.84 -10.11 5.88
CA LEU A 171 -2.13 -9.71 5.31
C LEU A 171 -1.98 -8.70 4.17
N ALA A 172 -1.09 -7.70 4.30
CA ALA A 172 -0.83 -6.72 3.23
C ALA A 172 -0.24 -7.33 1.96
N CYS A 173 0.40 -8.50 2.07
CA CYS A 173 0.97 -9.23 0.93
C CYS A 173 -0.09 -9.86 0.04
N PHE A 174 -1.39 -9.59 0.26
CA PHE A 174 -2.43 -10.07 -0.65
C PHE A 174 -2.14 -9.54 -2.05
N LYS A 175 -1.43 -8.40 -2.17
CA LYS A 175 -0.59 -8.09 -3.32
C LYS A 175 0.87 -8.36 -2.95
N ILE A 176 1.51 -9.33 -3.61
CA ILE A 176 2.84 -9.84 -3.21
C ILE A 176 3.93 -8.73 -3.18
N THR A 177 3.75 -7.67 -3.97
CA THR A 177 4.63 -6.49 -4.00
C THR A 177 4.83 -5.84 -2.62
N SER A 178 3.88 -6.00 -1.70
CA SER A 178 3.98 -5.45 -0.34
C SER A 178 5.13 -6.07 0.48
N ILE A 179 5.71 -7.18 0.04
CA ILE A 179 6.90 -7.79 0.67
C ILE A 179 8.11 -6.83 0.68
N ILE A 180 8.15 -5.85 -0.22
CA ILE A 180 9.15 -4.77 -0.25
C ILE A 180 9.20 -4.02 1.09
N PHE A 181 8.08 -3.94 1.81
CA PHE A 181 8.04 -3.33 3.15
C PHE A 181 9.03 -3.98 4.12
N LEU A 182 9.20 -5.30 4.07
CA LEU A 182 10.16 -6.02 4.92
C LEU A 182 11.61 -5.60 4.61
N ILE A 183 11.92 -5.43 3.32
CA ILE A 183 13.23 -4.95 2.86
C ILE A 183 13.47 -3.53 3.37
N ILE A 184 12.46 -2.65 3.28
CA ILE A 184 12.55 -1.28 3.79
C ILE A 184 12.84 -1.29 5.28
N LEU A 185 12.09 -2.06 6.09
CA LEU A 185 12.31 -2.15 7.54
C LEU A 185 13.74 -2.61 7.90
N LEU A 186 14.34 -3.51 7.12
CA LEU A 186 15.74 -3.92 7.28
C LEU A 186 16.70 -2.78 6.93
N ILE A 187 16.49 -2.09 5.80
CA ILE A 187 17.33 -0.97 5.33
C ILE A 187 17.35 0.17 6.37
N ILE A 188 16.18 0.56 6.89
CA ILE A 188 16.04 1.60 7.92
C ILE A 188 16.34 1.07 9.33
N ARG A 189 16.77 -0.19 9.46
CA ARG A 189 17.19 -0.84 10.71
C ARG A 189 16.12 -0.85 11.80
N LYS A 190 14.85 -0.89 11.40
CA LYS A 190 13.70 -1.04 12.32
C LYS A 190 13.51 -2.49 12.78
N ILE A 191 14.02 -3.45 12.01
CA ILE A 191 14.07 -4.87 12.40
C ILE A 191 15.46 -5.45 12.16
N LYS A 192 15.77 -6.56 12.82
CA LYS A 192 17.00 -7.36 12.63
C LYS A 192 16.73 -8.57 11.73
N ILE A 193 17.78 -9.11 11.11
CA ILE A 193 17.68 -10.32 10.26
C ILE A 193 17.03 -11.48 11.01
N LYS A 194 17.36 -11.67 12.30
CA LYS A 194 16.77 -12.72 13.15
C LYS A 194 15.26 -12.59 13.39
N GLU A 195 14.66 -11.44 13.04
CA GLU A 195 13.24 -11.18 13.19
C GLU A 195 12.45 -11.47 11.91
N ILE A 196 13.14 -11.64 10.77
CA ILE A 196 12.52 -11.98 9.47
C ILE A 196 11.59 -13.22 9.57
N PRO A 197 11.95 -14.32 10.27
CA PRO A 197 11.04 -15.46 10.37
C PRO A 197 9.67 -15.12 10.99
N LYS A 198 9.60 -14.11 11.87
CA LYS A 198 8.33 -13.68 12.49
C LYS A 198 7.41 -12.94 11.50
N TYR A 199 7.97 -12.40 10.43
CA TYR A 199 7.25 -11.78 9.32
C TYR A 199 6.88 -12.80 8.24
N LEU A 200 7.79 -13.74 7.93
CA LEU A 200 7.56 -14.74 6.89
C LEU A 200 6.65 -15.88 7.36
N ALA A 201 6.71 -16.30 8.63
CA ALA A 201 5.90 -17.42 9.10
C ALA A 201 4.39 -17.17 8.95
N PRO A 202 3.80 -16.02 9.34
CA PRO A 202 2.39 -15.74 9.07
C PRO A 202 2.06 -15.72 7.58
N LEU A 203 2.96 -15.22 6.74
CA LEU A 203 2.77 -15.22 5.28
C LEU A 203 2.75 -16.65 4.72
N LEU A 204 3.70 -17.50 5.12
CA LEU A 204 3.76 -18.90 4.72
C LEU A 204 2.50 -19.67 5.15
N LEU A 205 1.93 -19.35 6.31
CA LEU A 205 0.65 -19.92 6.74
C LEU A 205 -0.50 -19.52 5.81
N LEU A 206 -0.57 -18.25 5.40
CA LEU A 206 -1.57 -17.78 4.42
C LEU A 206 -1.36 -18.37 3.02
N LEU A 207 -0.15 -18.86 2.72
CA LEU A 207 0.20 -19.52 1.46
C LEU A 207 -0.04 -21.04 1.49
N ILE A 208 -0.49 -21.64 2.60
CA ILE A 208 -0.79 -23.09 2.68
C ILE A 208 -1.65 -23.60 1.52
N PRO A 209 -2.70 -22.89 1.05
CA PRO A 209 -3.49 -23.35 -0.09
C PRO A 209 -2.66 -23.63 -1.35
N TYR A 210 -1.57 -22.89 -1.60
CA TYR A 210 -0.69 -23.15 -2.73
C TYR A 210 0.16 -24.42 -2.58
N ILE A 211 0.42 -24.84 -1.34
CA ILE A 211 1.12 -26.09 -1.05
C ILE A 211 0.17 -27.27 -1.24
N VAL A 212 -1.08 -27.12 -0.80
CA VAL A 212 -2.12 -28.15 -0.92
C VAL A 212 -2.60 -28.27 -2.38
N PHE A 213 -2.65 -27.17 -3.11
CA PHE A 213 -3.08 -27.10 -4.51
C PHE A 213 -1.99 -26.43 -5.39
N PRO A 214 -0.89 -27.13 -5.70
CA PRO A 214 0.22 -26.59 -6.50
C PRO A 214 -0.19 -25.97 -7.86
N PRO A 215 -1.18 -26.49 -8.60
CA PRO A 215 -1.64 -25.85 -9.83
C PRO A 215 -2.09 -24.39 -9.65
N LEU A 216 -2.66 -24.03 -8.50
CA LEU A 216 -3.05 -22.64 -8.21
C LEU A 216 -1.83 -21.72 -8.13
N LEU A 217 -0.69 -22.22 -7.65
CA LEU A 217 0.54 -21.42 -7.57
C LEU A 217 1.11 -21.17 -8.96
N ILE A 218 1.11 -22.19 -9.81
CA ILE A 218 1.58 -22.11 -11.19
C ILE A 218 0.71 -21.11 -11.95
N GLN A 219 -0.62 -21.25 -11.87
CA GLN A 219 -1.56 -20.31 -12.49
C GLN A 219 -1.37 -18.87 -11.99
N PHE A 220 -1.21 -18.67 -10.68
CA PHE A 220 -0.91 -17.34 -10.14
C PHE A 220 0.37 -16.76 -10.76
N ILE A 221 1.46 -17.54 -10.79
CA ILE A 221 2.75 -17.09 -11.36
C ILE A 221 2.64 -16.78 -12.85
N ASP A 222 1.98 -17.65 -13.62
CA ASP A 222 1.82 -17.46 -15.06
C ASP A 222 1.03 -16.19 -15.37
N ASN A 223 -0.06 -15.97 -14.62
CA ASN A 223 -0.90 -14.81 -14.81
C ASN A 223 -0.25 -13.47 -14.38
N LEU A 224 0.81 -13.48 -13.55
CA LEU A 224 1.61 -12.26 -13.25
C LEU A 224 2.32 -11.67 -14.49
N PHE A 225 2.41 -12.44 -15.58
CA PHE A 225 3.05 -12.01 -16.83
C PHE A 225 2.06 -11.80 -17.97
N ILE A 226 0.76 -11.93 -17.70
CA ILE A 226 -0.31 -11.69 -18.68
C ILE A 226 -0.83 -10.27 -18.49
N LEU A 227 -1.01 -9.54 -19.59
CA LEU A 227 -1.65 -8.23 -19.61
C LEU A 227 -3.07 -8.34 -20.15
N GLU A 228 -3.95 -7.45 -19.70
CA GLU A 228 -5.29 -7.29 -20.28
C GLU A 228 -5.58 -5.83 -20.62
N ASP A 229 -6.16 -5.60 -21.79
CA ASP A 229 -6.72 -4.29 -22.19
C ASP A 229 -7.97 -3.95 -21.37
N ALA A 230 -8.50 -2.73 -21.52
CA ALA A 230 -9.65 -2.25 -20.77
C ALA A 230 -10.87 -3.20 -20.85
N GLU A 231 -11.01 -3.84 -22.00
CA GLU A 231 -12.05 -4.78 -22.39
C GLU A 231 -11.82 -6.21 -21.87
N GLY A 232 -10.66 -6.49 -21.26
CA GLY A 232 -10.31 -7.79 -20.71
C GLY A 232 -9.68 -8.75 -21.71
N ASN A 233 -9.29 -8.30 -22.90
CA ASN A 233 -8.58 -9.14 -23.86
C ASN A 233 -7.11 -9.24 -23.48
N ILE A 234 -6.57 -10.45 -23.59
CA ILE A 234 -5.16 -10.72 -23.33
C ILE A 234 -4.27 -9.97 -24.35
N ILE A 235 -3.45 -9.05 -23.84
CA ILE A 235 -2.43 -8.37 -24.63
C ILE A 235 -1.15 -9.22 -24.60
N SER A 236 -0.82 -9.81 -25.75
CA SER A 236 0.49 -10.44 -25.92
C SER A 236 1.57 -9.35 -26.02
N PRO A 237 2.70 -9.47 -25.30
CA PRO A 237 3.84 -8.60 -25.54
C PRO A 237 4.30 -8.73 -27.01
N PRO A 238 4.79 -7.65 -27.63
CA PRO A 238 5.35 -7.72 -28.98
C PRO A 238 6.48 -8.75 -29.02
N ASP A 239 6.47 -9.61 -30.05
CA ASP A 239 7.57 -10.54 -30.30
C ASP A 239 8.70 -9.81 -31.04
N PHE A 240 9.82 -9.63 -30.34
CA PHE A 240 11.01 -8.98 -30.89
C PHE A 240 11.91 -9.94 -31.68
N GLY A 241 11.54 -11.22 -31.80
CA GLY A 241 12.37 -12.26 -32.44
C GLY A 241 13.68 -12.56 -31.69
N ASN A 242 13.86 -11.98 -30.50
CA ASN A 242 15.03 -12.12 -29.66
C ASN A 242 14.61 -12.53 -28.24
N PRO A 243 15.06 -13.69 -27.72
CA PRO A 243 14.64 -14.19 -26.40
C PRO A 243 14.94 -13.24 -25.24
N ILE A 244 16.05 -12.49 -25.30
CA ILE A 244 16.44 -11.55 -24.26
C ILE A 244 15.51 -10.33 -24.28
N LEU A 245 15.21 -9.78 -25.45
CA LEU A 245 14.27 -8.66 -25.59
C LEU A 245 12.86 -9.06 -25.15
N ASN A 246 12.40 -10.24 -25.53
CA ASN A 246 11.11 -10.79 -25.09
C ASN A 246 11.05 -10.97 -23.57
N PHE A 247 12.14 -11.42 -22.95
CA PHE A 247 12.24 -11.51 -21.49
C PHE A 247 12.20 -10.13 -20.81
N LEU A 248 12.97 -9.16 -21.32
CA LEU A 248 12.96 -7.79 -20.79
C LEU A 248 11.58 -7.12 -20.93
N ALA A 249 10.88 -7.38 -22.04
CA ALA A 249 9.51 -6.91 -22.23
C ALA A 249 8.58 -7.48 -21.15
N ARG A 250 8.64 -8.79 -20.86
CA ARG A 250 7.86 -9.40 -19.77
C ARG A 250 8.17 -8.80 -18.40
N ILE A 251 9.44 -8.51 -18.10
CA ILE A 251 9.83 -7.84 -16.85
C ILE A 251 9.28 -6.42 -16.79
N TYR A 252 9.37 -5.67 -17.89
CA TYR A 252 8.79 -4.32 -17.96
C TYR A 252 7.28 -4.33 -17.69
N LEU A 253 6.56 -5.31 -18.25
CA LEU A 253 5.12 -5.45 -18.04
C LEU A 253 4.76 -5.82 -16.60
N PHE A 254 5.52 -6.73 -16.00
CA PHE A 254 5.39 -7.04 -14.57
C PHE A 254 5.61 -5.79 -13.70
N ILE A 255 6.65 -5.00 -14.01
CA ILE A 255 6.94 -3.74 -13.30
C ILE A 255 5.80 -2.75 -13.49
N TRP A 256 5.24 -2.64 -14.69
CA TRP A 256 4.10 -1.76 -14.98
C TRP A 256 2.87 -2.12 -14.16
N GLN A 257 2.49 -3.40 -14.10
CA GLN A 257 1.41 -3.88 -13.24
C GLN A 257 1.69 -3.68 -11.74
N ALA A 258 2.96 -3.74 -11.37
CA ALA A 258 3.42 -3.53 -10.01
C ALA A 258 3.54 -2.05 -9.60
N LEU A 259 3.43 -1.07 -10.53
CA LEU A 259 3.59 0.38 -10.34
C LEU A 259 2.35 1.19 -10.78
N GLN A 260 1.15 0.73 -10.45
CA GLN A 260 -0.11 1.43 -10.71
C GLN A 260 -0.19 2.76 -9.92
N PRO A 261 -0.84 3.81 -10.46
CA PRO A 261 -0.99 5.10 -9.78
C PRO A 261 -1.61 5.00 -8.37
N ALA A 262 -2.55 4.08 -8.15
CA ALA A 262 -3.16 3.86 -6.85
C ALA A 262 -2.15 3.37 -5.78
N GLN A 263 -1.04 2.73 -6.17
CA GLN A 263 0.02 2.31 -5.25
C GLN A 263 0.89 3.47 -4.74
N ILE A 264 0.76 4.68 -5.30
CA ILE A 264 1.46 5.88 -4.81
C ILE A 264 1.20 6.09 -3.31
N MET A 265 0.01 5.75 -2.79
CA MET A 265 -0.26 5.86 -1.36
C MET A 265 0.63 4.92 -0.52
N VAL A 266 0.90 3.71 -0.99
CA VAL A 266 1.77 2.74 -0.31
C VAL A 266 3.23 3.20 -0.40
N TYR A 267 3.68 3.67 -1.56
CA TYR A 267 5.03 4.20 -1.72
C TYR A 267 5.26 5.47 -0.92
N SER A 268 4.24 6.31 -0.75
CA SER A 268 4.34 7.47 0.12
C SER A 268 4.62 7.07 1.56
N PHE A 269 4.05 5.95 2.03
CA PHE A 269 4.33 5.40 3.36
C PHE A 269 5.79 4.92 3.47
N PHE A 270 6.30 4.27 2.43
CA PHE A 270 7.70 3.86 2.37
C PHE A 270 8.65 5.07 2.44
N LEU A 271 8.37 6.11 1.64
CA LEU A 271 9.12 7.35 1.64
C LEU A 271 9.06 8.06 3.00
N LEU A 272 7.89 8.09 3.64
CA LEU A 272 7.71 8.63 4.98
C LEU A 272 8.66 7.97 5.98
N LEU A 273 8.71 6.64 6.00
CA LEU A 273 9.58 5.88 6.92
C LEU A 273 11.07 6.12 6.62
N ILE A 274 11.44 6.16 5.35
CA ILE A 274 12.82 6.41 4.91
C ILE A 274 13.26 7.81 5.32
N PHE A 275 12.45 8.84 5.05
CA PHE A 275 12.74 10.21 5.44
C PHE A 275 12.83 10.37 6.95
N GLN A 276 11.88 9.77 7.69
CA GLN A 276 11.92 9.81 9.15
C GLN A 276 13.23 9.23 9.70
N TYR A 277 13.69 8.09 9.17
CA TYR A 277 14.97 7.49 9.55
C TYR A 277 16.17 8.43 9.30
N PHE A 278 16.23 9.09 8.14
CA PHE A 278 17.33 10.02 7.85
C PHE A 278 17.30 11.27 8.73
N ILE A 279 16.12 11.79 9.04
CA ILE A 279 15.94 12.93 9.94
C ILE A 279 16.44 12.57 11.35
N ASP A 280 16.01 11.44 11.90
CA ASP A 280 16.40 10.99 13.24
C ASP A 280 17.89 10.67 13.33
N LYS A 281 18.48 10.11 12.26
CA LYS A 281 19.92 9.86 12.23
C LYS A 281 20.74 11.16 12.22
N LYS A 282 20.24 12.20 11.55
CA LYS A 282 20.92 13.51 11.48
C LYS A 282 20.85 14.25 12.81
N SER A 283 19.71 14.21 13.52
CA SER A 283 19.59 14.81 14.85
C SER A 283 20.54 14.16 15.86
N LEU A 284 20.55 12.81 15.91
CA LEU A 284 21.46 12.06 16.79
C LEU A 284 22.95 12.37 16.54
N LYS A 285 23.36 12.57 15.29
CA LYS A 285 24.75 12.95 14.96
C LYS A 285 25.09 14.35 15.45
N LYS A 286 24.14 15.29 15.37
CA LYS A 286 24.33 16.67 15.84
C LYS A 286 24.52 16.71 17.36
N ASP A 287 23.71 15.95 18.10
CA ASP A 287 23.77 15.91 19.56
C ASP A 287 25.11 15.33 20.06
N LYS A 288 25.59 14.23 19.45
CA LYS A 288 26.92 13.65 19.77
C LYS A 288 28.08 14.61 19.50
N ASN A 289 27.99 15.39 18.41
CA ASN A 289 29.01 16.39 18.08
C ASN A 289 29.04 17.52 19.10
N LEU A 290 27.87 17.99 19.56
CA LEU A 290 27.74 19.00 20.60
C LEU A 290 28.32 18.51 21.94
N GLU A 291 28.00 17.29 22.37
CA GLU A 291 28.56 16.68 23.58
C GLU A 291 30.09 16.58 23.52
N THR A 292 30.63 16.14 22.38
CA THR A 292 32.09 16.03 22.17
C THR A 292 32.76 17.40 22.23
N GLN A 293 32.12 18.44 21.66
CA GLN A 293 32.62 19.81 21.71
C GLN A 293 32.63 20.37 23.15
N VAL A 294 31.55 20.16 23.91
CA VAL A 294 31.46 20.57 25.33
C VAL A 294 32.54 19.87 26.17
N LEU A 295 32.74 18.57 25.99
CA LEU A 295 33.78 17.80 26.68
C LEU A 295 35.19 18.31 26.35
N SER A 296 35.49 18.59 25.07
CA SER A 296 36.80 19.12 24.67
C SER A 296 37.09 20.50 25.25
N ASN A 297 36.08 21.38 25.33
CA ASN A 297 36.22 22.72 25.91
C ASN A 297 36.43 22.67 27.43
N SER A 298 35.76 21.76 28.14
CA SER A 298 35.99 21.55 29.59
C SER A 298 37.42 21.11 29.90
N LYS A 299 37.99 20.19 29.08
CA LYS A 299 39.37 19.71 29.23
C LYS A 299 40.40 20.80 28.96
N LYS A 300 40.16 21.68 27.97
CA LYS A 300 41.03 22.85 27.71
C LYS A 300 41.00 23.83 28.88
N LYS A 301 39.82 24.13 29.44
CA LYS A 301 39.69 25.04 30.58
C LYS A 301 40.45 24.55 31.82
N ASN A 302 40.39 23.25 32.11
CA ASN A 302 41.12 22.65 33.25
C ASN A 302 42.64 22.60 33.05
N ARG A 303 43.14 22.59 31.81
CA ARG A 303 44.59 22.67 31.54
C ARG A 303 45.15 24.07 31.74
N ASN A 304 44.36 25.11 31.52
CA ASN A 304 44.80 26.50 31.68
C ASN A 304 44.74 27.00 33.14
N MET A 305 44.18 26.22 34.07
CA MET A 305 44.13 26.55 35.51
C MET A 305 45.20 25.81 36.34
N LYS A 306 46.03 24.98 35.70
CA LYS A 306 47.20 24.34 36.32
C LYS A 306 48.45 25.03 35.83
#